data_AF-A0A7C5TBW1-F1
#
_entry.id   AF-A0A7C5TBW1-F1
#
_cell.length_a   1.000
_cell.length_b   1.000
_cell.length_c   1.000
_cell.angle_alpha   90.00
_cell.angle_beta   90.00
_cell.angle_gamma   90.00
#
_symmetry.space_group_name_H-M   'P 1'
#
loop_
_entity.id
_entity.type
_entity.pdbx_description
1 polymer ?
#
loop_
_entity_poly.entity_id
_entity_poly.type
_entity_poly.pdbx_seq_one_letter_code
_entity_poly.pdbx_strand_id
1 'polypeptide(L)'
;VSEIASSWIRNIRDYVREGQKVVLKVLRVDPEKGHIDLSLRRVTKREKIEKMLSWKRERKAEGLLRSVAERAGLSVEELYEKAGAIIDERYGLYEGFEKAAVEGVEVLTKIGVPEDLAEFFVEVAREKIRLPSVKVRGIVELRCLRPDGVKVIKEAFLNAKKSEKVRDADVKLYVVAAPRYCIEVSSDNYKRAESVLQKIAEAVISNVVKAGGHGTFRREK
;
A
#
# COMPACT_ATOMS: atom_id res chain seq x y z
N VAL A 1 -13.39 37.16 -16.21
CA VAL A 1 -14.21 36.12 -15.53
C VAL A 1 -14.70 35.01 -16.49
N SER A 2 -14.51 35.15 -17.80
CA SER A 2 -14.96 34.19 -18.83
C SER A 2 -14.35 32.78 -18.77
N GLU A 3 -13.22 32.63 -18.07
CA GLU A 3 -12.50 31.36 -17.93
C GLU A 3 -12.85 30.59 -16.65
N ILE A 4 -13.89 31.03 -15.91
CA ILE A 4 -14.35 30.36 -14.69
C ILE A 4 -15.43 29.32 -15.00
N ALA A 5 -16.41 29.67 -15.83
CA ALA A 5 -17.52 28.80 -16.20
C ALA A 5 -17.95 29.05 -17.64
N SER A 6 -18.59 28.05 -18.26
CA SER A 6 -19.14 28.17 -19.63
C SER A 6 -20.44 28.97 -19.68
N SER A 7 -21.14 29.11 -18.55
CA SER A 7 -22.39 29.86 -18.41
C SER A 7 -22.14 31.24 -17.78
N TRP A 8 -23.14 32.13 -17.89
CA TRP A 8 -23.11 33.42 -17.20
C TRP A 8 -23.01 33.24 -15.68
N ILE A 9 -22.14 34.03 -15.05
CA ILE A 9 -21.83 33.94 -13.62
C ILE A 9 -22.48 35.12 -12.92
N ARG A 10 -23.48 34.85 -12.07
CA ARG A 10 -24.09 35.87 -11.20
C ARG A 10 -23.17 36.21 -10.02
N ASN A 11 -22.58 35.20 -9.39
CA ASN A 11 -21.67 35.34 -8.27
C ASN A 11 -20.47 34.39 -8.42
N ILE A 12 -19.26 34.94 -8.37
CA ILE A 12 -18.01 34.17 -8.50
C ILE A 12 -17.77 33.24 -7.31
N ARG A 13 -18.29 33.59 -6.13
CA ARG A 13 -18.11 32.83 -4.87
C ARG A 13 -18.81 31.46 -4.88
N ASP A 14 -19.71 31.26 -5.84
CA ASP A 14 -20.37 29.97 -6.07
C ASP A 14 -19.41 28.97 -6.75
N TYR A 15 -18.39 29.45 -7.46
CA TYR A 15 -17.45 28.64 -8.23
C TYR A 15 -16.09 28.49 -7.53
N VAL A 16 -15.62 29.53 -6.84
CA VAL A 16 -14.32 29.55 -6.16
C VAL A 16 -14.40 30.27 -4.82
N ARG A 17 -13.72 29.72 -3.80
CA ARG A 17 -13.63 30.29 -2.46
C ARG A 17 -12.18 30.44 -2.02
N GLU A 18 -11.93 31.37 -1.12
CA GLU A 18 -10.60 31.52 -0.50
C GLU A 18 -10.18 30.23 0.20
N GLY A 19 -8.92 29.84 0.04
CA GLY A 19 -8.37 28.59 0.56
C GLY A 19 -8.77 27.31 -0.21
N GLN A 20 -9.67 27.39 -1.18
CA GLN A 20 -10.08 26.23 -1.98
C GLN A 20 -9.00 25.85 -3.00
N LYS A 21 -8.57 24.58 -2.99
CA LYS A 21 -7.69 24.02 -4.03
C LYS A 21 -8.51 23.63 -5.27
N VAL A 22 -8.16 24.18 -6.41
CA VAL A 22 -8.81 23.89 -7.71
C VAL A 22 -7.79 23.49 -8.75
N VAL A 23 -8.20 22.61 -9.67
CA VAL A 23 -7.39 22.24 -10.84
C VAL A 23 -7.73 23.23 -11.96
N LEU A 24 -6.70 23.83 -12.54
CA LEU A 24 -6.81 24.81 -13.62
C LEU A 24 -5.93 24.38 -14.79
N LYS A 25 -6.31 24.77 -16.00
CA LYS A 25 -5.52 24.58 -17.22
C LYS A 25 -4.73 25.85 -17.50
N VAL A 26 -3.43 25.71 -17.76
CA VAL A 26 -2.59 26.82 -18.22
C VAL A 26 -2.98 27.16 -19.65
N LEU A 27 -3.30 28.43 -19.90
CA LEU A 27 -3.60 28.94 -21.24
C LEU A 27 -2.37 29.58 -21.86
N ARG A 28 -1.71 30.45 -21.09
CA ARG A 28 -0.59 31.25 -21.55
C ARG A 28 0.38 31.47 -20.39
N VAL A 29 1.67 31.47 -20.71
CA VAL A 29 2.76 31.86 -19.83
C VAL A 29 3.51 32.99 -20.53
N ASP A 30 3.72 34.10 -19.83
CA ASP A 30 4.57 35.21 -20.26
C ASP A 30 5.75 35.31 -19.26
N PRO A 31 6.91 34.71 -19.59
CA PRO A 31 8.06 34.64 -18.68
C PRO A 31 8.69 36.01 -18.38
N GLU A 32 8.67 36.94 -19.34
CA GLU A 32 9.26 38.27 -19.16
C GLU A 32 8.48 39.09 -18.12
N LYS A 33 7.15 38.93 -18.10
CA LYS A 33 6.27 39.62 -17.16
C LYS A 33 5.91 38.80 -15.93
N GLY A 34 6.29 37.52 -15.90
CA GLY A 34 5.89 36.56 -14.86
C GLY A 34 4.37 36.32 -14.80
N HIS A 35 3.64 36.52 -15.91
CA HIS A 35 2.19 36.36 -15.96
C HIS A 35 1.79 34.95 -16.41
N ILE A 36 0.79 34.37 -15.74
CA ILE A 36 0.24 33.06 -16.09
C ILE A 36 -1.28 33.16 -16.15
N ASP A 37 -1.84 32.90 -17.32
CA ASP A 37 -3.28 32.86 -17.54
C ASP A 37 -3.80 31.43 -17.32
N LEU A 38 -4.79 31.29 -16.45
CA LEU A 38 -5.36 30.01 -16.05
C LEU A 38 -6.86 29.93 -16.37
N SER A 39 -7.35 28.73 -16.65
CA SER A 39 -8.76 28.46 -16.91
C SER A 39 -9.29 27.33 -16.06
N LEU A 40 -10.41 27.58 -15.37
CA LEU A 40 -11.21 26.54 -14.71
C LEU A 40 -12.19 25.90 -15.70
N ARG A 41 -12.72 26.72 -16.60
CA ARG A 41 -13.72 26.32 -17.59
C ARG A 41 -13.23 25.21 -18.52
N ARG A 42 -11.96 25.27 -18.93
CA ARG A 42 -11.37 24.34 -19.91
C ARG A 42 -10.87 23.03 -19.31
N VAL A 43 -11.12 22.78 -18.02
CA VAL A 43 -10.74 21.54 -17.34
C VAL A 43 -11.91 20.57 -17.38
N THR A 44 -11.73 19.45 -18.07
CA THR A 44 -12.71 18.36 -18.09
C THR A 44 -12.76 17.62 -16.75
N LYS A 45 -13.87 16.91 -16.48
CA LYS A 45 -13.98 16.07 -15.28
C LYS A 45 -12.86 15.02 -15.21
N ARG A 46 -12.48 14.46 -16.35
CA ARG A 46 -11.40 13.47 -16.45
C ARG A 46 -10.04 14.07 -16.08
N GLU A 47 -9.64 15.17 -16.73
CA GLU A 47 -8.39 15.89 -16.41
C GLU A 47 -8.33 16.31 -14.94
N LYS A 48 -9.47 16.76 -14.37
CA LYS A 48 -9.56 17.10 -12.94
C LYS A 48 -9.25 15.90 -12.05
N ILE A 49 -9.83 14.73 -12.32
CA ILE A 49 -9.61 13.52 -11.53
C ILE A 49 -8.14 13.07 -11.67
N GLU A 50 -7.62 13.00 -12.89
CA GLU A 50 -6.24 12.60 -13.18
C GLU A 50 -5.23 13.52 -12.50
N LYS A 51 -5.39 14.85 -12.62
CA LYS A 51 -4.46 15.80 -11.99
C LYS A 51 -4.56 15.79 -10.47
N MET A 52 -5.76 15.63 -9.91
CA MET A 52 -5.92 15.45 -8.46
C MET A 52 -5.23 14.17 -7.96
N LEU A 53 -5.24 13.09 -8.75
CA LEU A 53 -4.54 11.86 -8.42
C LEU A 53 -3.02 12.05 -8.50
N SER A 54 -2.48 12.66 -9.55
CA SER A 54 -1.03 12.95 -9.65
C SER A 54 -0.58 13.86 -8.52
N TRP A 55 -1.31 14.94 -8.23
CA TRP A 55 -0.98 15.85 -7.12
C TRP A 55 -0.95 15.14 -5.76
N LYS A 56 -1.89 14.22 -5.50
CA LYS A 56 -1.89 13.40 -4.28
C LYS A 56 -0.68 12.46 -4.23
N ARG A 57 -0.28 11.88 -5.36
CA ARG A 57 0.92 11.02 -5.46
C ARG A 57 2.20 11.83 -5.24
N GLU A 58 2.33 12.99 -5.87
CA GLU A 58 3.46 13.92 -5.70
C GLU A 58 3.63 14.33 -4.24
N ARG A 59 2.56 14.74 -3.55
CA ARG A 59 2.60 15.07 -2.11
C ARG A 59 3.02 13.90 -1.23
N LYS A 60 2.58 12.68 -1.55
CA LYS A 60 3.05 11.49 -0.84
C LYS A 60 4.52 11.23 -1.10
N ALA A 61 4.96 11.32 -2.35
CA ALA A 61 6.34 11.10 -2.75
C ALA A 61 7.29 12.09 -2.07
N GLU A 62 6.92 13.36 -1.97
CA GLU A 62 7.70 14.35 -1.21
C GLU A 62 7.80 14.00 0.27
N GLY A 63 6.69 13.53 0.88
CA GLY A 63 6.71 13.05 2.26
C GLY A 63 7.64 11.84 2.45
N LEU A 64 7.65 10.92 1.48
CA LEU A 64 8.58 9.77 1.49
C LEU A 64 10.03 10.24 1.33
N LEU A 65 10.31 11.11 0.37
CA LEU A 65 11.65 11.62 0.09
C LEU A 65 12.21 12.40 1.27
N ARG A 66 11.39 13.21 1.96
CA ARG A 66 11.78 13.85 3.23
C ARG A 66 12.18 12.83 4.30
N SER A 67 11.45 11.73 4.37
CA SER A 67 11.74 10.66 5.35
C SER A 67 13.03 9.92 5.04
N VAL A 68 13.33 9.74 3.75
CA VAL A 68 14.62 9.18 3.31
C VAL A 68 15.74 10.16 3.63
N ALA A 69 15.57 11.45 3.36
CA ALA A 69 16.55 12.50 3.64
C ALA A 69 16.90 12.55 5.14
N GLU A 70 15.90 12.49 6.02
CA GLU A 70 16.07 12.42 7.47
C GLU A 70 16.90 11.20 7.91
N ARG A 71 16.74 10.04 7.27
CA ARG A 71 17.53 8.83 7.59
C ARG A 71 18.94 8.87 7.05
N ALA A 72 19.09 9.35 5.82
CA ALA A 72 20.39 9.47 5.17
C ALA A 72 21.23 10.63 5.74
N GLY A 73 20.64 11.52 6.54
CA GLY A 73 21.30 12.71 7.06
C GLY A 73 21.63 13.74 5.97
N LEU A 74 20.89 13.73 4.86
CA LEU A 74 21.09 14.60 3.70
C LEU A 74 19.98 15.65 3.62
N SER A 75 20.24 16.74 2.89
CA SER A 75 19.16 17.66 2.51
C SER A 75 18.23 17.04 1.47
N VAL A 76 17.00 17.55 1.39
CA VAL A 76 16.00 17.08 0.41
C VAL A 76 16.49 17.35 -1.01
N GLU A 77 17.14 18.49 -1.22
CA GLU A 77 17.71 18.91 -2.50
C GLU A 77 18.86 17.98 -2.93
N GLU A 78 19.83 17.71 -2.05
CA GLU A 78 20.96 16.82 -2.36
C GLU A 78 20.50 15.39 -2.65
N LEU A 79 19.53 14.88 -1.89
CA LEU A 79 18.95 13.57 -2.13
C LEU A 79 18.21 13.51 -3.47
N TYR A 80 17.52 14.59 -3.82
CA TYR A 80 16.82 14.68 -5.10
C TYR A 80 17.81 14.68 -6.26
N GLU A 81 18.89 15.44 -6.20
CA GLU A 81 19.92 15.45 -7.25
C GLU A 81 20.62 14.09 -7.41
N LYS A 82 20.96 13.44 -6.30
CA LYS A 82 21.71 12.17 -6.31
C LYS A 82 20.87 10.95 -6.69
N ALA A 83 19.58 10.93 -6.32
CA ALA A 83 18.73 9.74 -6.49
C ALA A 83 17.32 10.09 -6.98
N GLY A 84 16.69 11.13 -6.41
CA GLY A 84 15.30 11.47 -6.72
C GLY A 84 15.03 11.78 -8.19
N ALA A 85 15.91 12.53 -8.85
CA ALA A 85 15.79 12.91 -10.25
C ALA A 85 15.85 11.69 -11.20
N ILE A 86 16.77 10.76 -10.92
CA ILE A 86 16.93 9.51 -11.69
C ILE A 86 15.66 8.66 -11.59
N ILE A 87 15.10 8.55 -10.38
CA ILE A 87 13.88 7.79 -10.12
C ILE A 87 12.66 8.47 -10.78
N ASP A 88 12.56 9.79 -10.66
CA ASP A 88 11.42 10.55 -11.20
C ASP A 88 11.39 10.53 -12.72
N GLU A 89 12.54 10.65 -13.38
CA GLU A 89 12.64 10.60 -14.85
C GLU A 89 12.29 9.19 -15.40
N ARG A 90 12.70 8.13 -14.71
CA ARG A 90 12.52 6.75 -15.20
C ARG A 90 11.14 6.18 -14.90
N TYR A 91 10.59 6.48 -13.73
CA TYR A 91 9.35 5.86 -13.25
C TYR A 91 8.33 6.87 -12.73
N GLY A 92 8.74 8.08 -12.37
CA GLY A 92 7.98 8.97 -11.50
C GLY A 92 8.23 8.63 -10.03
N LEU A 93 8.43 9.65 -9.20
CA LEU A 93 8.97 9.48 -7.85
C LEU A 93 8.14 8.53 -6.98
N TYR A 94 6.81 8.71 -6.96
CA TYR A 94 5.90 7.85 -6.18
C TYR A 94 5.90 6.40 -6.67
N GLU A 95 5.86 6.19 -7.99
CA GLU A 95 5.84 4.84 -8.58
C GLU A 95 7.19 4.15 -8.40
N GLY A 96 8.28 4.91 -8.41
CA GLY A 96 9.62 4.43 -8.04
C GLY A 96 9.66 3.88 -6.62
N PHE A 97 9.07 4.58 -5.64
CA PHE A 97 8.94 4.04 -4.28
C PHE A 97 8.04 2.79 -4.22
N GLU A 98 6.94 2.74 -4.98
CA GLU A 98 6.09 1.53 -5.03
C GLU A 98 6.86 0.33 -5.57
N LYS A 99 7.65 0.51 -6.64
CA LYS A 99 8.51 -0.55 -7.18
C LYS A 99 9.61 -0.96 -6.22
N ALA A 100 10.26 -0.01 -5.57
CA ALA A 100 11.28 -0.28 -4.55
C ALA A 100 10.70 -1.09 -3.37
N ALA A 101 9.45 -0.85 -2.97
CA ALA A 101 8.79 -1.64 -1.95
C ALA A 101 8.59 -3.11 -2.36
N VAL A 102 8.27 -3.37 -3.64
CA VAL A 102 7.97 -4.72 -4.17
C VAL A 102 9.23 -5.49 -4.53
N GLU A 103 10.10 -4.89 -5.35
CA GLU A 103 11.24 -5.55 -5.98
C GLU A 103 12.56 -5.31 -5.23
N GLY A 104 12.58 -4.37 -4.28
CA GLY A 104 13.74 -4.10 -3.43
C GLY A 104 14.80 -3.21 -4.10
N VAL A 105 16.02 -3.32 -3.58
CA VAL A 105 17.16 -2.42 -3.88
C VAL A 105 17.57 -2.49 -5.35
N GLU A 106 17.44 -3.66 -5.97
CA GLU A 106 17.88 -3.91 -7.35
C GLU A 106 17.24 -3.00 -8.40
N VAL A 107 15.99 -2.58 -8.20
CA VAL A 107 15.31 -1.70 -9.18
C VAL A 107 15.97 -0.34 -9.23
N LEU A 108 16.44 0.15 -8.08
CA LEU A 108 17.05 1.46 -7.95
C LEU A 108 18.53 1.42 -8.38
N THR A 109 19.26 0.35 -8.07
CA THR A 109 20.66 0.22 -8.50
C THR A 109 20.77 0.03 -10.01
N LYS A 110 19.84 -0.69 -10.66
CA LYS A 110 19.79 -0.86 -12.13
C LYS A 110 19.63 0.45 -12.90
N ILE A 111 19.04 1.47 -12.29
CA ILE A 111 18.87 2.79 -12.90
C ILE A 111 19.99 3.77 -12.52
N GLY A 112 20.97 3.36 -11.70
CA GLY A 112 22.14 4.16 -11.33
C GLY A 112 22.04 4.86 -9.98
N VAL A 113 21.07 4.51 -9.12
CA VAL A 113 21.02 5.02 -7.74
C VAL A 113 22.09 4.30 -6.90
N PRO A 114 22.90 5.01 -6.10
CA PRO A 114 23.86 4.39 -5.19
C PRO A 114 23.19 3.40 -4.23
N GLU A 115 23.83 2.27 -3.95
CA GLU A 115 23.28 1.19 -3.14
C GLU A 115 22.89 1.66 -1.73
N ASP A 116 23.75 2.44 -1.07
CA ASP A 116 23.48 3.03 0.25
C ASP A 116 22.18 3.84 0.27
N LEU A 117 21.93 4.64 -0.77
CA LEU A 117 20.69 5.41 -0.88
C LEU A 117 19.51 4.51 -1.21
N ALA A 118 19.69 3.56 -2.12
CA ALA A 118 18.65 2.63 -2.52
C ALA A 118 18.11 1.80 -1.33
N GLU A 119 18.96 1.42 -0.37
CA GLU A 119 18.53 0.78 0.87
C GLU A 119 17.58 1.67 1.68
N PHE A 120 17.94 2.94 1.93
CA PHE A 120 17.07 3.88 2.64
C PHE A 120 15.74 4.10 1.93
N PHE A 121 15.74 4.15 0.58
CA PHE A 121 14.50 4.25 -0.20
C PHE A 121 13.60 3.02 0.01
N VAL A 122 14.16 1.81 -0.05
CA VAL A 122 13.40 0.55 0.13
C VAL A 122 12.84 0.43 1.54
N GLU A 123 13.63 0.78 2.56
CA GLU A 123 13.14 0.76 3.94
C GLU A 123 11.96 1.69 4.15
N VAL A 124 12.10 2.97 3.74
CA VAL A 124 11.03 3.96 3.87
C VAL A 124 9.81 3.57 3.04
N ALA A 125 10.04 3.01 1.84
CA ALA A 125 8.96 2.51 0.99
C ALA A 125 8.16 1.42 1.71
N ARG A 126 8.82 0.40 2.25
CA ARG A 126 8.16 -0.72 2.94
C ARG A 126 7.41 -0.30 4.19
N GLU A 127 7.92 0.70 4.91
CA GLU A 127 7.26 1.18 6.12
C GLU A 127 6.04 2.05 5.83
N LYS A 128 6.15 2.97 4.85
CA LYS A 128 5.14 4.01 4.62
C LYS A 128 4.17 3.68 3.48
N ILE A 129 4.57 2.86 2.51
CA ILE A 129 3.70 2.40 1.42
C ILE A 129 2.99 1.13 1.86
N ARG A 130 1.67 1.24 2.02
CA ARG A 130 0.80 0.07 2.13
C ARG A 130 0.64 -0.55 0.75
N LEU A 131 1.43 -1.58 0.48
CA LEU A 131 1.24 -2.39 -0.72
C LEU A 131 -0.19 -2.93 -0.74
N PRO A 132 -0.88 -2.91 -1.90
CA PRO A 132 -2.21 -3.47 -2.02
C PRO A 132 -2.16 -4.97 -1.71
N SER A 133 -2.62 -5.32 -0.52
CA SER A 133 -2.72 -6.70 -0.05
C SER A 133 -4.18 -7.14 -0.08
N VAL A 134 -4.42 -8.36 -0.56
CA VAL A 134 -5.70 -9.03 -0.44
C VAL A 134 -5.75 -9.78 0.88
N LYS A 135 -6.89 -9.67 1.57
CA LYS A 135 -7.16 -10.41 2.80
C LYS A 135 -8.17 -11.52 2.54
N VAL A 136 -7.84 -12.72 2.97
CA VAL A 136 -8.73 -13.88 2.92
C VAL A 136 -8.91 -14.44 4.33
N ARG A 137 -10.15 -14.76 4.70
CA ARG A 137 -10.51 -15.28 6.01
C ARG A 137 -11.12 -16.67 5.89
N GLY A 138 -10.78 -17.53 6.84
CA GLY A 138 -11.31 -18.87 6.96
C GLY A 138 -11.52 -19.24 8.42
N ILE A 139 -12.61 -19.94 8.69
CA ILE A 139 -12.98 -20.38 10.03
C ILE A 139 -12.70 -21.87 10.13
N VAL A 140 -11.93 -22.26 11.16
CA VAL A 140 -11.72 -23.65 11.54
C VAL A 140 -12.52 -23.91 12.81
N GLU A 141 -13.41 -24.88 12.77
CA GLU A 141 -14.09 -25.42 13.96
C GLU A 141 -13.26 -26.59 14.49
N LEU A 142 -12.69 -26.47 15.70
CA LEU A 142 -11.84 -27.49 16.33
C LEU A 142 -12.41 -27.91 17.67
N ARG A 143 -12.46 -29.23 17.91
CA ARG A 143 -12.89 -29.82 19.19
C ARG A 143 -11.87 -30.86 19.63
N CYS A 144 -11.43 -30.80 20.88
CA CYS A 144 -10.58 -31.81 21.49
C CYS A 144 -11.07 -32.04 22.92
N LEU A 145 -11.53 -33.26 23.21
CA LEU A 145 -12.12 -33.61 24.51
C LEU A 145 -11.08 -34.10 25.54
N ARG A 146 -9.79 -34.03 25.20
CA ARG A 146 -8.72 -34.41 26.11
C ARG A 146 -8.54 -33.38 27.24
N PRO A 147 -8.05 -33.79 28.41
CA PRO A 147 -7.73 -32.88 29.51
C PRO A 147 -6.77 -31.73 29.11
N ASP A 148 -5.89 -31.98 28.14
CA ASP A 148 -4.92 -31.03 27.57
C ASP A 148 -5.37 -30.41 26.23
N GLY A 149 -6.65 -30.55 25.85
CA GLY A 149 -7.14 -30.21 24.50
C GLY A 149 -6.89 -28.76 24.06
N VAL A 150 -6.93 -27.80 24.98
CA VAL A 150 -6.62 -26.38 24.66
C VAL A 150 -5.15 -26.21 24.30
N LYS A 151 -4.23 -26.91 24.99
CA LYS A 151 -2.80 -26.86 24.70
C LYS A 151 -2.51 -27.46 23.33
N VAL A 152 -3.13 -28.59 23.03
CA VAL A 152 -3.05 -29.25 21.71
C VAL A 152 -3.47 -28.31 20.58
N ILE A 153 -4.61 -27.62 20.72
CA ILE A 153 -5.09 -26.66 19.70
C ILE A 153 -4.10 -25.48 19.55
N LYS A 154 -3.61 -24.94 20.66
CA LYS A 154 -2.66 -23.82 20.65
C LYS A 154 -1.34 -24.21 19.95
N GLU A 155 -0.80 -25.38 20.26
CA GLU A 155 0.41 -25.91 19.64
C GLU A 155 0.21 -26.20 18.15
N ALA A 156 -0.94 -26.73 17.74
CA ALA A 156 -1.26 -26.95 16.34
C ALA A 156 -1.21 -25.66 15.52
N PHE A 157 -1.78 -24.57 16.04
CA PHE A 157 -1.72 -23.25 15.40
C PHE A 157 -0.30 -22.63 15.40
N LEU A 158 0.43 -22.75 16.52
CA LEU A 158 1.81 -22.26 16.61
C LEU A 158 2.74 -22.98 15.62
N ASN A 159 2.58 -24.30 15.47
CA ASN A 159 3.37 -25.09 14.53
C ASN A 159 3.01 -24.76 13.08
N ALA A 160 1.72 -24.56 12.77
CA ALA A 160 1.30 -24.14 11.44
C ALA A 160 1.85 -22.76 11.05
N LYS A 161 1.91 -21.82 12.02
CA LYS A 161 2.47 -20.46 11.80
C LYS A 161 3.97 -20.48 11.54
N LYS A 162 4.72 -21.41 12.12
CA LYS A 162 6.19 -21.55 11.93
C LYS A 162 6.59 -22.15 10.59
N SER A 163 5.65 -22.62 9.77
CA SER A 163 5.99 -23.25 8.50
C SER A 163 6.60 -22.25 7.50
N GLU A 164 7.61 -22.71 6.76
CA GLU A 164 8.46 -21.88 5.90
C GLU A 164 7.69 -21.11 4.80
N LYS A 165 6.51 -21.61 4.42
CA LYS A 165 5.61 -21.03 3.40
C LYS A 165 4.77 -19.86 3.90
N VAL A 166 4.91 -19.47 5.17
CA VAL A 166 4.22 -18.34 5.81
C VAL A 166 5.10 -17.09 5.85
N ARG A 167 6.38 -17.18 5.46
CA ARG A 167 7.33 -16.05 5.56
C ARG A 167 6.92 -14.82 4.74
N ASP A 168 6.19 -15.02 3.65
CA ASP A 168 5.81 -13.94 2.72
C ASP A 168 4.34 -13.49 2.85
N ALA A 169 3.61 -13.95 3.87
CA ALA A 169 2.22 -13.57 4.11
C ALA A 169 1.96 -13.24 5.58
N ASP A 170 1.23 -12.16 5.85
CA ASP A 170 0.83 -11.80 7.22
C ASP A 170 -0.34 -12.68 7.65
N VAL A 171 -0.09 -13.57 8.61
CA VAL A 171 -1.09 -14.50 9.14
C VAL A 171 -1.48 -14.12 10.56
N LYS A 172 -2.77 -13.84 10.73
CA LYS A 172 -3.40 -13.57 12.03
C LYS A 172 -4.31 -14.72 12.40
N LEU A 173 -4.09 -15.24 13.60
CA LEU A 173 -4.83 -16.35 14.18
C LEU A 173 -5.49 -15.83 15.45
N TYR A 174 -6.81 -15.92 15.53
CA TYR A 174 -7.53 -15.47 16.70
C TYR A 174 -8.78 -16.32 16.96
N VAL A 175 -9.20 -16.35 18.22
CA VAL A 175 -10.40 -17.06 18.64
C VAL A 175 -11.60 -16.18 18.34
N VAL A 176 -12.61 -16.71 17.63
CA VAL A 176 -13.89 -16.02 17.45
C VAL A 176 -14.79 -16.36 18.64
N ALA A 177 -15.04 -17.65 18.83
CA ALA A 177 -15.76 -18.21 19.97
C ALA A 177 -15.52 -19.72 19.94
N ALA A 178 -15.24 -20.39 21.06
CA ALA A 178 -15.10 -21.85 21.03
C ALA A 178 -16.38 -22.51 20.47
N PRO A 179 -16.30 -23.50 19.56
CA PRO A 179 -15.10 -24.16 18.99
C PRO A 179 -14.55 -23.53 17.69
N ARG A 180 -14.95 -22.31 17.31
CA ARG A 180 -14.59 -21.57 16.08
C ARG A 180 -13.35 -20.68 16.26
N TYR A 181 -12.36 -20.89 15.40
CA TYR A 181 -11.11 -20.14 15.32
C TYR A 181 -10.97 -19.53 13.92
N CYS A 182 -10.49 -18.29 13.83
CA CYS A 182 -10.30 -17.60 12.55
C CYS A 182 -8.83 -17.61 12.14
N ILE A 183 -8.61 -17.86 10.85
CA ILE A 183 -7.35 -17.67 10.15
C ILE A 183 -7.57 -16.53 9.15
N GLU A 184 -6.89 -15.41 9.36
CA GLU A 184 -6.80 -14.31 8.40
C GLU A 184 -5.42 -14.33 7.75
N VAL A 185 -5.37 -14.38 6.42
CA VAL A 185 -4.13 -14.34 5.63
C VAL A 185 -4.17 -13.09 4.75
N SER A 186 -3.15 -12.25 4.87
CA SER A 186 -2.94 -11.09 3.99
C SER A 186 -1.73 -11.35 3.08
N SER A 187 -1.94 -11.26 1.77
CA SER A 187 -0.90 -11.45 0.75
C SER A 187 -1.10 -10.46 -0.39
N ASP A 188 -0.07 -10.26 -1.21
CA ASP A 188 -0.11 -9.58 -2.50
C ASP A 188 -1.18 -10.10 -3.49
N ASN A 189 -1.51 -11.39 -3.46
CA ASN A 189 -2.39 -12.04 -4.42
C ASN A 189 -3.42 -12.96 -3.74
N TYR A 190 -4.67 -12.89 -4.21
CA TYR A 190 -5.77 -13.74 -3.74
C TYR A 190 -5.44 -15.24 -3.81
N LYS A 191 -4.87 -15.72 -4.93
CA LYS A 191 -4.53 -17.15 -5.11
C LYS A 191 -3.46 -17.62 -4.10
N ARG A 192 -2.48 -16.74 -3.81
CA ARG A 192 -1.43 -17.02 -2.83
C ARG A 192 -2.02 -17.05 -1.42
N ALA A 193 -2.81 -16.04 -1.06
CA ALA A 193 -3.50 -15.98 0.23
C ALA A 193 -4.39 -17.22 0.48
N GLU A 194 -5.14 -17.65 -0.53
CA GLU A 194 -5.99 -18.84 -0.44
C GLU A 194 -5.19 -20.14 -0.28
N SER A 195 -4.10 -20.29 -1.06
CA SER A 195 -3.23 -21.47 -0.93
C SER A 195 -2.61 -21.57 0.46
N VAL A 196 -2.18 -20.44 1.03
CA VAL A 196 -1.61 -20.38 2.39
C VAL A 196 -2.69 -20.67 3.43
N LEU A 197 -3.87 -20.07 3.31
CA LEU A 197 -5.01 -20.29 4.21
C LEU A 197 -5.37 -21.78 4.27
N GLN A 198 -5.52 -22.43 3.12
CA GLN A 198 -5.90 -23.84 3.03
C GLN A 198 -4.84 -24.75 3.66
N LYS A 199 -3.56 -24.50 3.36
CA LYS A 199 -2.45 -25.27 3.96
C LYS A 199 -2.41 -25.15 5.48
N ILE A 200 -2.62 -23.94 6.02
CA ILE A 200 -2.65 -23.72 7.48
C ILE A 200 -3.84 -24.47 8.08
N ALA A 201 -5.02 -24.37 7.47
CA ALA A 201 -6.22 -25.08 7.95
C ALA A 201 -6.01 -26.60 7.96
N GLU A 202 -5.47 -27.17 6.89
CA GLU A 202 -5.17 -28.61 6.77
C GLU A 202 -4.09 -29.06 7.78
N ALA A 203 -3.03 -28.28 7.96
CA ALA A 203 -1.99 -28.57 8.95
C ALA A 203 -2.53 -28.55 10.39
N VAL A 204 -3.38 -27.58 10.71
CA VAL A 204 -4.00 -27.48 12.04
C VAL A 204 -4.96 -28.64 12.27
N ILE A 205 -5.85 -28.94 11.31
CA ILE A 205 -6.81 -30.05 11.42
C ILE A 205 -6.07 -31.38 11.57
N SER A 206 -5.07 -31.65 10.74
CA SER A 206 -4.32 -32.91 10.80
C SER A 206 -3.59 -33.10 12.13
N ASN A 207 -3.00 -32.03 12.70
CA ASN A 207 -2.36 -32.09 14.02
C ASN A 207 -3.36 -32.35 15.14
N VAL A 208 -4.53 -31.70 15.10
CA VAL A 208 -5.59 -31.90 16.11
C VAL A 208 -6.21 -33.30 15.99
N VAL A 209 -6.41 -33.82 14.78
CA VAL A 209 -6.93 -35.18 14.54
C VAL A 209 -5.95 -36.24 15.02
N LYS A 210 -4.64 -36.08 14.77
CA LYS A 210 -3.60 -36.98 15.32
C LYS A 210 -3.61 -37.03 16.85
N ALA A 211 -3.98 -35.94 17.50
CA ALA A 211 -4.10 -35.88 18.95
C ALA A 211 -5.44 -36.42 19.49
N GLY A 212 -6.35 -36.92 18.63
CA GLY A 212 -7.66 -37.45 19.02
C GLY A 212 -8.78 -36.41 19.06
N GLY A 213 -8.61 -35.25 18.42
CA GLY A 213 -9.65 -34.25 18.22
C GLY A 213 -10.35 -34.35 16.86
N HIS A 214 -11.28 -33.43 16.62
CA HIS A 214 -11.99 -33.28 15.36
C HIS A 214 -11.89 -31.84 14.87
N GLY A 215 -11.79 -31.66 13.55
CA GLY A 215 -11.67 -30.35 12.92
C GLY A 215 -12.41 -30.24 11.60
N THR A 216 -13.14 -29.16 11.38
CA THR A 216 -13.77 -28.84 10.10
C THR A 216 -13.37 -27.43 9.66
N PHE A 217 -13.07 -27.27 8.38
CA PHE A 217 -12.75 -25.97 7.79
C PHE A 217 -13.95 -25.43 7.02
N ARG A 218 -14.29 -24.16 7.26
CA ARG A 218 -15.32 -23.41 6.54
C ARG A 218 -14.73 -22.11 6.03
N ARG A 219 -14.79 -21.91 4.72
CA ARG A 219 -14.41 -20.66 4.10
C ARG A 219 -15.49 -19.61 4.34
N GLU A 220 -15.08 -18.40 4.72
CA GLU A 220 -15.96 -17.25 4.73
C GLU A 220 -16.08 -16.74 3.28
N LYS A 221 -17.32 -16.64 2.76
CA LYS A 221 -17.59 -16.15 1.41
C LYS A 221 -17.46 -14.64 1.33
#